data_AF-A0A1V1P189-F1
#
_entry.id   AF-A0A1V1P189-F1
#
_cell.length_a   1.000
_cell.length_b   1.000
_cell.length_c   1.000
_cell.angle_alpha   90.00
_cell.angle_beta   90.00
_cell.angle_gamma   90.00
#
_symmetry.space_group_name_H-M   'P 1'
#
loop_
_entity.id
_entity.type
_entity.pdbx_description
1 polymer ?
#
loop_
_entity_poly.entity_id
_entity_poly.type
_entity_poly.pdbx_seq_one_letter_code
_entity_poly.pdbx_strand_id
1 'polypeptide(L)'
;MSNLGNAYCDLGQIEEAIVYYKQALYISREFENKQKESSILGNMGNAFYAFGQILKAIDYYEQAFSISRDIGDRKNEGIWLGNIGASYRELGLTEKAIDYCEQALSISRDIGDRQDEGIWLGNLGASYRELGLPEKAIDYCEQALVIFRDIGHRKNEGNQLSHLGSSYFDLGQIEKAIKYYEQSLFIFKDIGHLHGEDFCLSKLSNFGKYKTKQNHVD
;
A
#
# COMPACT_ATOMS: atom_id res chain seq x y z
N MET A 1 -22.03 -13.47 -1.37
CA MET A 1 -22.17 -12.78 -0.06
C MET A 1 -20.94 -11.95 0.26
N SER A 2 -19.70 -12.46 0.15
CA SER A 2 -18.49 -11.61 0.26
C SER A 2 -18.47 -10.46 -0.76
N ASN A 3 -18.88 -10.70 -2.01
CA ASN A 3 -18.96 -9.66 -3.04
C ASN A 3 -19.96 -8.54 -2.68
N LEU A 4 -21.00 -8.87 -1.91
CA LEU A 4 -21.97 -7.88 -1.45
C LEU A 4 -21.41 -7.08 -0.27
N GLY A 5 -20.65 -7.73 0.63
CA GLY A 5 -19.86 -7.06 1.65
C GLY A 5 -18.86 -6.07 1.05
N ASN A 6 -18.14 -6.45 -0.02
CA ASN A 6 -17.23 -5.55 -0.74
C ASN A 6 -18.00 -4.36 -1.34
N ALA A 7 -19.14 -4.60 -2.00
CA ALA A 7 -19.96 -3.54 -2.59
C ALA A 7 -20.48 -2.54 -1.53
N TYR A 8 -20.87 -3.01 -0.34
CA TYR A 8 -21.27 -2.12 0.76
C TYR A 8 -20.10 -1.34 1.35
N CYS A 9 -18.89 -1.91 1.36
CA CYS A 9 -17.68 -1.17 1.72
C CYS A 9 -17.44 -0.03 0.73
N ASP A 10 -17.59 -0.29 -0.57
CA ASP A 10 -17.43 0.72 -1.63
C ASP A 10 -18.47 1.84 -1.51
N LEU A 11 -19.65 1.55 -0.93
CA LEU A 11 -20.72 2.51 -0.66
C LEU A 11 -20.58 3.25 0.69
N GLY A 12 -19.55 2.98 1.48
CA GLY A 12 -19.37 3.61 2.79
C GLY A 12 -20.31 3.05 3.88
N GLN A 13 -20.89 1.87 3.67
CA GLN A 13 -21.85 1.21 4.54
C GLN A 13 -21.21 0.03 5.30
N ILE A 14 -20.37 0.34 6.29
CA ILE A 14 -19.61 -0.69 7.03
C ILE A 14 -20.51 -1.63 7.82
N GLU A 15 -21.58 -1.13 8.42
CA GLU A 15 -22.44 -1.96 9.28
C GLU A 15 -23.11 -3.07 8.47
N GLU A 16 -23.64 -2.71 7.30
CA GLU A 16 -24.21 -3.64 6.33
C GLU A 16 -23.16 -4.60 5.79
N ALA A 17 -21.98 -4.10 5.41
CA ALA A 17 -20.89 -4.94 4.92
C ALA A 17 -20.51 -6.02 5.94
N ILE A 18 -20.38 -5.66 7.22
CA ILE A 18 -20.04 -6.56 8.31
C ILE A 18 -21.12 -7.63 8.53
N VAL A 19 -22.41 -7.29 8.36
CA VAL A 19 -23.49 -8.28 8.43
C VAL A 19 -23.31 -9.35 7.35
N TYR A 20 -23.04 -8.96 6.11
CA TYR A 20 -22.84 -9.92 5.01
C TYR A 20 -21.56 -10.72 5.17
N TYR A 21 -20.48 -10.14 5.67
CA TYR A 21 -19.26 -10.89 5.96
C TYR A 21 -19.48 -11.91 7.07
N LYS A 22 -20.20 -11.58 8.16
CA LYS A 22 -20.51 -12.52 9.23
C LYS A 22 -21.34 -13.71 8.74
N GLN A 23 -22.32 -13.47 7.88
CA GLN A 23 -23.10 -14.54 7.25
C GLN A 23 -22.23 -15.42 6.35
N ALA A 24 -21.38 -14.82 5.51
CA ALA A 24 -20.45 -15.56 4.67
C ALA A 24 -19.45 -16.38 5.50
N LEU A 25 -18.97 -15.81 6.61
CA LEU A 25 -18.02 -16.45 7.53
C LEU A 25 -18.66 -17.66 8.20
N TYR A 26 -19.89 -17.51 8.70
CA TYR A 26 -20.67 -18.62 9.25
C TYR A 26 -20.77 -19.78 8.26
N ILE A 27 -21.21 -19.51 7.02
CA ILE A 27 -21.29 -20.53 5.97
C ILE A 27 -19.92 -21.16 5.70
N SER A 28 -18.86 -20.36 5.57
CA SER A 28 -17.52 -20.91 5.30
C SER A 28 -17.04 -21.86 6.39
N ARG A 29 -17.37 -21.59 7.66
CA ARG A 29 -17.05 -22.44 8.81
C ARG A 29 -17.89 -23.72 8.85
N GLU A 30 -19.19 -23.62 8.59
CA GLU A 30 -20.10 -24.77 8.53
C GLU A 30 -19.68 -25.78 7.44
N PHE A 31 -19.15 -25.29 6.32
CA PHE A 31 -18.63 -26.11 5.23
C PHE A 31 -17.11 -26.36 5.29
N GLU A 32 -16.46 -26.03 6.42
CA GLU A 32 -15.03 -26.20 6.67
C GLU A 32 -14.11 -25.64 5.56
N ASN A 33 -14.55 -24.61 4.85
CA ASN A 33 -13.81 -23.99 3.77
C ASN A 33 -12.85 -22.93 4.30
N LYS A 34 -11.70 -23.39 4.80
CA LYS A 34 -10.65 -22.54 5.39
C LYS A 34 -10.11 -21.48 4.44
N GLN A 35 -9.99 -21.78 3.16
CA GLN A 35 -9.59 -20.82 2.13
C GLN A 35 -10.54 -19.61 2.08
N LYS A 36 -11.85 -19.88 2.01
CA LYS A 36 -12.88 -18.82 2.03
C LYS A 36 -12.94 -18.12 3.37
N GLU A 37 -12.80 -18.85 4.47
CA GLU A 37 -12.76 -18.28 5.83
C GLU A 37 -11.68 -17.20 5.94
N SER A 38 -10.44 -17.53 5.54
CA SER A 38 -9.32 -16.59 5.52
C SER A 38 -9.60 -15.37 4.64
N SER A 39 -10.10 -15.59 3.42
CA SER A 39 -10.43 -14.50 2.49
C SER A 39 -11.52 -13.56 3.03
N ILE A 40 -12.54 -14.10 3.71
CA ILE A 40 -13.62 -13.30 4.30
C ILE A 40 -13.10 -12.47 5.47
N LEU A 41 -12.29 -13.06 6.36
CA LEU A 41 -11.67 -12.34 7.47
C LEU A 41 -10.76 -11.23 6.96
N GLY A 42 -9.93 -11.50 5.95
CA GLY A 42 -9.09 -10.47 5.34
C GLY A 42 -9.89 -9.33 4.72
N ASN A 43 -11.03 -9.62 4.08
CA ASN A 43 -11.93 -8.58 3.57
C ASN A 43 -12.62 -7.77 4.69
N MET A 44 -12.94 -8.40 5.82
CA MET A 44 -13.38 -7.66 7.01
C MET A 44 -12.28 -6.74 7.52
N GLY A 45 -11.02 -7.20 7.51
CA GLY A 45 -9.86 -6.38 7.82
C GLY A 45 -9.74 -5.15 6.91
N ASN A 46 -9.86 -5.35 5.59
CA ASN A 46 -9.87 -4.26 4.60
C ASN A 46 -10.98 -3.25 4.87
N ALA A 47 -12.18 -3.73 5.21
CA ALA A 47 -13.31 -2.87 5.57
C ALA A 47 -13.00 -2.03 6.81
N PHE A 48 -12.52 -2.64 7.91
CA PHE A 48 -12.17 -1.88 9.11
C PHE A 48 -11.03 -0.89 8.88
N TYR A 49 -10.05 -1.25 8.04
CA TYR A 49 -8.95 -0.36 7.66
C TYR A 49 -9.48 0.89 6.95
N ALA A 50 -10.34 0.71 5.93
CA ALA A 50 -10.92 1.81 5.17
C ALA A 50 -11.75 2.79 6.03
N PHE A 51 -12.30 2.32 7.14
CA PHE A 51 -13.06 3.15 8.10
C PHE A 51 -12.20 3.65 9.27
N GLY A 52 -10.88 3.51 9.22
CA GLY A 52 -9.96 4.00 10.24
C GLY A 52 -9.96 3.20 11.55
N GLN A 53 -10.63 2.05 11.61
CA GLN A 53 -10.62 1.16 12.78
C GLN A 53 -9.42 0.22 12.71
N ILE A 54 -8.22 0.80 12.70
CA ILE A 54 -6.97 0.10 12.36
C ILE A 54 -6.67 -1.10 13.27
N LEU A 55 -6.91 -0.99 14.58
CA LEU A 55 -6.70 -2.12 15.50
C LEU A 55 -7.64 -3.31 15.22
N LYS A 56 -8.87 -3.05 14.79
CA LYS A 56 -9.79 -4.13 14.37
C LYS A 56 -9.34 -4.73 13.03
N ALA A 57 -8.83 -3.91 12.12
CA ALA A 57 -8.29 -4.39 10.86
C ALA A 57 -7.16 -5.41 11.11
N ILE A 58 -6.22 -5.06 12.00
CA ILE A 58 -5.11 -5.95 12.42
C ILE A 58 -5.64 -7.27 12.96
N ASP A 59 -6.60 -7.25 13.90
CA ASP A 59 -7.19 -8.48 14.48
C ASP A 59 -7.76 -9.42 13.41
N TYR A 60 -8.49 -8.88 12.42
CA TYR A 60 -9.02 -9.68 11.32
C TYR A 60 -7.94 -10.18 10.35
N TYR A 61 -6.93 -9.36 10.06
CA TYR A 61 -5.80 -9.80 9.24
C TYR A 61 -4.97 -10.89 9.93
N GLU A 62 -4.76 -10.81 11.25
CA GLU A 62 -4.04 -11.84 12.02
C GLU A 62 -4.79 -13.18 12.00
N GLN A 63 -6.12 -13.16 12.14
CA GLN A 63 -6.94 -14.36 11.97
C GLN A 63 -6.85 -14.92 10.55
N ALA A 64 -6.93 -14.06 9.53
CA ALA A 64 -6.80 -14.47 8.13
C ALA A 64 -5.41 -15.06 7.82
N PHE A 65 -4.35 -14.43 8.34
CA PHE A 65 -2.96 -14.87 8.27
C PHE A 65 -2.79 -16.26 8.88
N SER A 66 -3.25 -16.48 10.11
CA SER A 66 -3.12 -17.78 10.78
C SER A 66 -3.73 -18.89 9.93
N ILE A 67 -4.93 -18.68 9.40
CA ILE A 67 -5.61 -19.69 8.57
C ILE A 67 -4.84 -19.93 7.27
N SER A 68 -4.42 -18.87 6.57
CA SER A 68 -3.65 -19.00 5.31
C SER A 68 -2.35 -19.79 5.53
N ARG A 69 -1.64 -19.51 6.63
CA ARG A 69 -0.43 -20.23 7.00
C ARG A 69 -0.72 -21.71 7.30
N ASP A 70 -1.77 -22.00 8.07
CA ASP A 70 -2.12 -23.37 8.47
C ASP A 70 -2.49 -24.26 7.28
N ILE A 71 -3.12 -23.68 6.24
CA ILE A 71 -3.49 -24.40 5.01
C ILE A 71 -2.42 -24.35 3.92
N GLY A 72 -1.30 -23.65 4.16
CA GLY A 72 -0.21 -23.50 3.19
C GLY A 72 -0.52 -22.57 2.00
N ASP A 73 -1.51 -21.68 2.13
CA ASP A 73 -1.76 -20.64 1.14
C ASP A 73 -0.76 -19.49 1.29
N ARG A 74 0.43 -19.72 0.72
CA ARG A 74 1.53 -18.76 0.74
C ARG A 74 1.16 -17.41 0.15
N LYS A 75 0.29 -17.36 -0.87
CA LYS A 75 -0.09 -16.10 -1.50
C LYS A 75 -0.84 -15.21 -0.51
N ASN A 76 -1.91 -15.73 0.09
CA ASN A 76 -2.68 -14.95 1.05
C ASN A 76 -1.93 -14.73 2.37
N GLU A 77 -1.06 -15.64 2.78
CA GLU A 77 -0.15 -15.43 3.92
C GLU A 77 0.67 -14.14 3.75
N GLY A 78 1.29 -13.94 2.59
CA GLY A 78 2.04 -12.73 2.27
C GLY A 78 1.17 -11.48 2.23
N ILE A 79 -0.02 -11.57 1.62
CA ILE A 79 -0.97 -10.45 1.55
C ILE A 79 -1.39 -9.99 2.96
N TRP A 80 -1.75 -10.92 3.85
CA TRP A 80 -2.20 -10.56 5.20
C TRP A 80 -1.08 -9.98 6.04
N LEU A 81 0.14 -10.53 5.97
CA LEU A 81 1.32 -9.93 6.62
C LEU A 81 1.56 -8.49 6.14
N GLY A 82 1.52 -8.26 4.83
CA GLY A 82 1.72 -6.93 4.28
C GLY A 82 0.64 -5.92 4.68
N ASN A 83 -0.62 -6.36 4.78
CA ASN A 83 -1.72 -5.54 5.29
C ASN A 83 -1.61 -5.23 6.79
N ILE A 84 -1.10 -6.18 7.60
CA ILE A 84 -0.74 -5.93 9.01
C ILE A 84 0.37 -4.88 9.07
N GLY A 85 1.40 -5.00 8.23
CA GLY A 85 2.49 -4.03 8.14
C GLY A 85 1.99 -2.63 7.79
N ALA A 86 1.16 -2.49 6.76
CA ALA A 86 0.53 -1.21 6.40
C ALA A 86 -0.30 -0.62 7.55
N SER A 87 -1.01 -1.47 8.30
CA SER A 87 -1.81 -1.06 9.47
C SER A 87 -0.94 -0.55 10.61
N TYR A 88 0.21 -1.18 10.88
CA TYR A 88 1.15 -0.67 11.88
C TYR A 88 1.79 0.66 11.46
N ARG A 89 2.05 0.85 10.16
CA ARG A 89 2.56 2.13 9.64
C ARG A 89 1.56 3.26 9.90
N GLU A 90 0.27 3.02 9.63
CA GLU A 90 -0.81 3.98 9.90
C GLU A 90 -0.90 4.36 11.40
N LEU A 91 -0.57 3.44 12.30
CA LEU A 91 -0.48 3.70 13.74
C LEU A 91 0.81 4.40 14.18
N GLY A 92 1.71 4.74 13.24
CA GLY A 92 3.04 5.32 13.53
C GLY A 92 4.04 4.32 14.12
N LEU A 93 3.73 3.01 14.09
CA LEU A 93 4.60 1.94 14.56
C LEU A 93 5.47 1.43 13.39
N THR A 94 6.27 2.33 12.82
CA THR A 94 6.95 2.11 11.54
C THR A 94 7.97 0.97 11.57
N GLU A 95 8.64 0.71 12.69
CA GLU A 95 9.55 -0.44 12.83
C GLU A 95 8.80 -1.78 12.70
N LYS A 96 7.65 -1.92 13.39
CA LYS A 96 6.79 -3.11 13.23
C LYS A 96 6.29 -3.23 11.80
N ALA A 97 5.93 -2.12 11.16
CA ALA A 97 5.49 -2.12 9.77
C ALA A 97 6.55 -2.70 8.84
N ILE A 98 7.82 -2.36 9.06
CA ILE A 98 8.96 -2.89 8.30
C ILE A 98 9.07 -4.39 8.50
N ASP A 99 9.06 -4.89 9.74
CA ASP A 99 9.19 -6.33 10.04
C ASP A 99 8.13 -7.17 9.30
N TYR A 100 6.88 -6.70 9.28
CA TYR A 100 5.79 -7.38 8.57
C TYR A 100 5.90 -7.26 7.05
N CYS A 101 6.31 -6.09 6.53
CA CYS A 101 6.53 -5.90 5.09
C CYS A 101 7.72 -6.72 4.57
N GLU A 102 8.79 -6.89 5.35
CA GLU A 102 9.94 -7.74 4.97
C GLU A 102 9.55 -9.22 4.91
N GLN A 103 8.71 -9.70 5.84
CA GLN A 103 8.14 -11.04 5.76
C GLN A 103 7.26 -11.20 4.50
N ALA A 104 6.34 -10.28 4.25
CA ALA A 104 5.50 -10.30 3.05
C ALA A 104 6.32 -10.27 1.75
N LEU A 105 7.37 -9.45 1.72
CA LEU A 105 8.32 -9.38 0.61
C LEU A 105 9.03 -10.71 0.38
N SER A 106 9.54 -11.35 1.44
CA SER A 106 10.17 -12.68 1.34
C SER A 106 9.21 -13.69 0.70
N ILE A 107 7.96 -13.74 1.17
CA ILE A 107 6.95 -14.66 0.62
C ILE A 107 6.69 -14.37 -0.86
N SER A 108 6.49 -13.11 -1.24
CA SER A 108 6.23 -12.73 -2.64
C SER A 108 7.37 -13.13 -3.58
N ARG A 109 8.63 -13.02 -3.12
CA ARG A 109 9.81 -13.47 -3.86
C ARG A 109 9.85 -14.98 -3.98
N ASP A 110 9.59 -15.70 -2.88
CA ASP A 110 9.61 -17.17 -2.84
C ASP A 110 8.61 -17.77 -3.84
N ILE A 111 7.42 -17.17 -3.97
CA ILE A 111 6.37 -17.65 -4.87
C ILE A 111 6.41 -17.01 -6.26
N GLY A 112 7.31 -16.05 -6.49
CA GLY A 112 7.44 -15.32 -7.75
C GLY A 112 6.28 -14.36 -8.06
N ASP A 113 5.53 -13.89 -7.05
CA ASP A 113 4.49 -12.88 -7.25
C ASP A 113 5.10 -11.49 -7.39
N ARG A 114 5.44 -11.14 -8.63
CA ARG A 114 6.09 -9.88 -8.98
C ARG A 114 5.23 -8.67 -8.62
N GLN A 115 3.91 -8.77 -8.69
CA GLN A 115 3.05 -7.63 -8.37
C GLN A 115 3.14 -7.30 -6.89
N ASP A 116 2.98 -8.31 -6.03
CA ASP A 116 3.03 -8.14 -4.58
C ASP A 116 4.46 -7.81 -4.11
N GLU A 117 5.50 -8.35 -4.76
CA GLU A 117 6.90 -7.96 -4.52
C GLU A 117 7.09 -6.44 -4.68
N GLY A 118 6.60 -5.87 -5.79
CA GLY A 118 6.66 -4.43 -6.02
C GLY A 118 5.87 -3.62 -4.99
N ILE A 119 4.73 -4.13 -4.52
CA ILE A 119 3.90 -3.48 -3.50
C ILE A 119 4.67 -3.42 -2.17
N TRP A 120 5.24 -4.54 -1.72
CA TRP A 120 5.96 -4.60 -0.44
C TRP A 120 7.26 -3.79 -0.46
N LEU A 121 7.99 -3.78 -1.57
CA LEU A 121 9.14 -2.88 -1.75
C LEU A 121 8.71 -1.41 -1.66
N GLY A 122 7.64 -1.00 -2.33
CA GLY A 122 7.12 0.36 -2.24
C GLY A 122 6.68 0.75 -0.82
N ASN A 123 6.09 -0.19 -0.09
CA ASN A 123 5.70 0.00 1.32
C ASN A 123 6.91 0.13 2.25
N LEU A 124 7.96 -0.66 2.05
CA LEU A 124 9.24 -0.50 2.76
C LEU A 124 9.86 0.86 2.44
N GLY A 125 9.84 1.28 1.18
CA GLY A 125 10.29 2.60 0.77
C GLY A 125 9.59 3.72 1.54
N ALA A 126 8.25 3.67 1.63
CA ALA A 126 7.49 4.64 2.42
C ALA A 126 7.84 4.60 3.91
N SER A 127 7.95 3.41 4.52
CA SER A 127 8.29 3.25 5.93
C SER A 127 9.69 3.78 6.26
N TYR A 128 10.70 3.52 5.42
CA TYR A 128 12.04 4.04 5.65
C TYR A 128 12.11 5.56 5.50
N ARG A 129 11.30 6.15 4.62
CA ARG A 129 11.20 7.62 4.52
C ARG A 129 10.59 8.21 5.80
N GLU A 130 9.55 7.59 6.35
CA GLU A 130 8.94 8.00 7.62
C GLU A 130 9.90 7.90 8.82
N LEU A 131 10.83 6.95 8.80
CA LEU A 131 11.93 6.87 9.79
C LEU A 131 13.03 7.92 9.59
N GLY A 132 12.93 8.78 8.57
CA GLY A 132 13.97 9.75 8.24
C GLY A 132 15.20 9.13 7.57
N LEU A 133 15.02 8.00 6.88
CA LEU A 133 16.07 7.31 6.11
C LEU A 133 15.75 7.35 4.60
N PRO A 134 15.75 8.55 3.97
CA PRO A 134 15.31 8.73 2.59
C PRO A 134 16.21 8.03 1.56
N GLU A 135 17.50 7.79 1.83
CA GLU A 135 18.38 7.02 0.95
C GLU A 135 17.90 5.57 0.84
N LYS A 136 17.60 4.93 1.98
CA LYS A 136 17.08 3.57 2.01
C LYS A 136 15.68 3.49 1.38
N ALA A 137 14.88 4.55 1.54
CA ALA A 137 13.61 4.68 0.85
C ALA A 137 13.75 4.69 -0.68
N ILE A 138 14.76 5.40 -1.20
CA ILE A 138 15.06 5.45 -2.64
C ILE A 138 15.41 4.06 -3.17
N ASP A 139 16.30 3.34 -2.51
CA ASP A 139 16.72 2.00 -2.94
C ASP A 139 15.54 1.04 -3.12
N TYR A 140 14.58 1.07 -2.18
CA TYR A 140 13.38 0.25 -2.24
C TYR A 140 12.38 0.73 -3.30
N CYS A 141 12.18 2.04 -3.44
CA CYS A 141 11.29 2.60 -4.45
C CYS A 141 11.82 2.36 -5.88
N GLU A 142 13.14 2.41 -6.09
CA GLU A 142 13.76 2.11 -7.40
C GLU A 142 13.59 0.64 -7.78
N GLN A 143 13.77 -0.28 -6.82
CA GLN A 143 13.46 -1.70 -7.03
C GLN A 143 11.99 -1.89 -7.42
N ALA A 144 11.05 -1.32 -6.64
CA ALA A 144 9.61 -1.40 -6.94
C ALA A 144 9.27 -0.80 -8.32
N LEU A 145 9.91 0.31 -8.69
CA LEU A 145 9.70 0.99 -9.97
C LEU A 145 10.10 0.11 -11.16
N VAL A 146 11.24 -0.59 -11.07
CA VAL A 146 11.67 -1.55 -12.10
C VAL A 146 10.60 -2.63 -12.28
N ILE A 147 10.12 -3.20 -11.18
CA ILE A 147 9.09 -4.24 -11.22
C ILE A 147 7.81 -3.74 -11.89
N PHE A 148 7.29 -2.58 -11.47
CA PHE A 148 6.03 -2.07 -12.03
C PHE A 148 6.14 -1.67 -13.49
N ARG A 149 7.32 -1.27 -13.96
CA ARG A 149 7.60 -1.08 -15.38
C ARG A 149 7.60 -2.40 -16.12
N ASP A 150 8.30 -3.41 -15.60
CA ASP A 150 8.39 -4.74 -16.22
C ASP A 150 7.02 -5.39 -16.43
N ILE A 151 6.14 -5.30 -15.42
CA ILE A 151 4.79 -5.88 -15.48
C ILE A 151 3.74 -4.93 -16.09
N GLY A 152 4.13 -3.72 -16.48
CA GLY A 152 3.23 -2.72 -17.09
C GLY A 152 2.17 -2.13 -16.14
N HIS A 153 2.37 -2.19 -14.83
CA HIS A 153 1.40 -1.70 -13.85
C HIS A 153 1.53 -0.18 -13.63
N ARG A 154 1.05 0.59 -14.61
CA ARG A 154 1.18 2.06 -14.73
C ARG A 154 0.83 2.85 -13.47
N LYS A 155 -0.28 2.54 -12.80
CA LYS A 155 -0.68 3.26 -11.57
C LYS A 155 0.41 3.19 -10.48
N ASN A 156 0.98 2.00 -10.29
CA ASN A 156 2.00 1.81 -9.27
C ASN A 156 3.37 2.33 -9.72
N GLU A 157 3.67 2.31 -11.03
CA GLU A 157 4.81 3.06 -11.59
C GLU A 157 4.74 4.54 -11.19
N GLY A 158 3.59 5.19 -11.41
CA GLY A 158 3.36 6.58 -11.00
C GLY A 158 3.55 6.78 -9.48
N ASN A 159 2.96 5.90 -8.66
CA ASN A 159 3.12 5.96 -7.21
C ASN A 159 4.60 5.90 -6.77
N GLN A 160 5.41 5.00 -7.34
CA GLN A 160 6.83 4.90 -6.98
C GLN A 160 7.63 6.12 -7.44
N LEU A 161 7.32 6.69 -8.62
CA LEU A 161 7.92 7.94 -9.07
C LEU A 161 7.60 9.09 -8.10
N SER A 162 6.36 9.19 -7.61
CA SER A 162 5.98 10.16 -6.57
C SER A 162 6.71 9.94 -5.25
N HIS A 163 6.91 8.68 -4.84
CA HIS A 163 7.68 8.34 -3.64
C HIS A 163 9.15 8.74 -3.78
N LEU A 164 9.77 8.45 -4.92
CA LEU A 164 11.13 8.91 -5.23
C LEU A 164 11.21 10.45 -5.20
N GLY A 165 10.24 11.13 -5.80
CA GLY A 165 10.15 12.59 -5.75
C GLY A 165 10.11 13.13 -4.32
N SER A 166 9.40 12.45 -3.42
CA SER A 166 9.34 12.79 -1.99
C SER A 166 10.67 12.52 -1.28
N SER A 167 11.27 11.35 -1.48
CA SER A 167 12.54 11.01 -0.83
C SER A 167 13.70 11.90 -1.28
N TYR A 168 13.77 12.26 -2.58
CA TYR A 168 14.76 13.21 -3.06
C TYR A 168 14.51 14.64 -2.55
N PHE A 169 13.25 15.01 -2.31
CA PHE A 169 12.92 16.26 -1.65
C PHE A 169 13.42 16.30 -0.21
N ASP A 170 13.22 15.22 0.55
CA ASP A 170 13.69 15.10 1.94
C ASP A 170 15.23 15.18 2.04
N LEU A 171 15.94 14.74 0.99
CA LEU A 171 17.39 14.92 0.83
C LEU A 171 17.84 16.32 0.38
N GLY A 172 16.91 17.25 0.15
CA GLY A 172 17.21 18.57 -0.41
C GLY A 172 17.60 18.57 -1.89
N GLN A 173 17.49 17.44 -2.59
CA GLN A 173 17.79 17.31 -4.02
C GLN A 173 16.58 17.73 -4.88
N ILE A 174 16.25 19.02 -4.81
CA ILE A 174 15.02 19.59 -5.38
C ILE A 174 14.87 19.32 -6.88
N GLU A 175 15.94 19.41 -7.67
CA GLU A 175 15.88 19.18 -9.11
C GLU A 175 15.49 17.73 -9.46
N LYS A 176 16.05 16.76 -8.73
CA LYS A 176 15.67 15.35 -8.90
C LYS A 176 14.23 15.13 -8.46
N ALA A 177 13.82 15.73 -7.34
CA ALA A 177 12.44 15.64 -6.87
C ALA A 177 11.45 16.10 -7.94
N ILE A 178 11.66 17.29 -8.53
CA ILE A 178 10.84 17.83 -9.62
C ILE A 178 10.77 16.86 -10.80
N LYS A 179 11.92 16.36 -11.27
CA LYS A 179 11.97 15.42 -12.40
C LYS A 179 11.15 14.15 -12.16
N TYR A 180 11.13 13.64 -10.93
CA TYR A 180 10.35 12.46 -10.58
C TYR A 180 8.85 12.76 -10.47
N TYR A 181 8.47 13.91 -9.91
CA TYR A 181 7.07 14.33 -9.88
C TYR A 181 6.52 14.63 -11.29
N GLU A 182 7.31 15.19 -12.19
CA GLU A 182 6.91 15.41 -13.60
C GLU A 182 6.67 14.07 -14.33
N GLN A 183 7.57 13.09 -14.14
CA GLN A 183 7.34 11.75 -14.67
C GLN A 183 6.07 11.13 -14.07
N SER A 184 5.89 11.21 -12.75
CA SER A 184 4.69 10.71 -12.09
C SER A 184 3.41 11.37 -12.61
N LEU A 185 3.43 12.69 -12.80
CA LEU A 185 2.31 13.46 -13.35
C LEU A 185 1.96 13.00 -14.77
N PHE A 186 2.97 12.76 -15.61
CA PHE A 186 2.76 12.24 -16.95
C PHE A 186 2.02 10.90 -16.92
N ILE A 187 2.46 9.97 -16.05
CA ILE A 187 1.79 8.67 -15.87
C ILE A 187 0.34 8.84 -15.43
N PHE A 188 0.08 9.66 -14.41
CA PHE A 188 -1.27 9.82 -13.87
C PHE A 188 -2.22 10.49 -14.86
N LYS A 189 -1.74 11.44 -15.68
CA LYS A 189 -2.52 12.01 -16.78
C LYS A 189 -2.85 10.98 -17.85
N ASP A 190 -1.87 10.18 -18.26
CA ASP A 190 -2.01 9.14 -19.28
C ASP A 190 -3.09 8.11 -18.90
N ILE A 191 -3.17 7.73 -17.63
CA ILE A 191 -4.17 6.76 -17.13
C ILE A 191 -5.44 7.42 -16.56
N GLY A 192 -5.58 8.74 -16.60
CA GLY A 192 -6.74 9.47 -16.05
C GLY A 192 -6.89 9.40 -14.53
N HIS A 193 -5.80 9.22 -13.77
CA HIS A 193 -5.82 9.11 -12.31
C HIS A 193 -5.75 10.49 -11.63
N LEU A 194 -6.91 11.14 -11.53
CA LEU A 194 -7.06 12.54 -11.07
C LEU A 194 -6.38 12.83 -9.73
N HIS A 195 -6.56 11.98 -8.72
CA HIS A 195 -5.96 12.21 -7.40
C HIS A 195 -4.43 12.22 -7.44
N GLY A 196 -3.83 11.36 -8.28
CA GLY A 196 -2.38 11.33 -8.45
C GLY A 196 -1.86 12.54 -9.22
N GLU A 197 -2.62 13.00 -10.21
CA GLU A 197 -2.35 14.25 -10.93
C GLU A 197 -2.35 15.44 -9.97
N ASP A 198 -3.41 15.61 -9.17
CA ASP A 198 -3.55 16.69 -8.20
C ASP A 198 -2.42 16.69 -7.18
N PHE A 199 -2.06 15.51 -6.68
CA PHE A 199 -0.91 15.35 -5.79
C PHE A 199 0.38 15.87 -6.43
N CYS A 200 0.70 15.43 -7.65
CA CYS A 200 1.92 15.85 -8.33
C CYS A 200 1.92 17.36 -8.63
N LEU A 201 0.80 17.91 -9.10
CA LEU A 201 0.65 19.34 -9.37
C LEU A 201 0.85 20.19 -8.11
N SER A 202 0.30 19.74 -6.98
CA SER A 202 0.49 20.40 -5.68
C SER A 202 1.98 20.44 -5.28
N LYS A 203 2.69 19.31 -5.40
CA LYS A 203 4.14 19.23 -5.12
C LYS A 203 4.95 20.14 -6.05
N LEU A 204 4.68 20.11 -7.36
CA LEU A 204 5.35 20.94 -8.36
C LEU A 204 5.10 22.45 -8.15
N SER A 205 3.87 22.84 -7.82
CA SER A 205 3.51 24.23 -7.51
C SER A 205 4.27 24.75 -6.29
N ASN A 206 4.44 23.92 -5.26
CA ASN A 206 5.23 24.31 -4.08
C ASN A 206 6.68 24.62 -4.45
N PHE A 207 7.31 23.85 -5.35
CA PHE A 207 8.67 24.15 -5.83
C PHE A 207 8.77 25.49 -6.57
N GLY A 208 7.76 25.86 -7.35
CA GLY A 208 7.70 27.18 -7.99
C GLY A 208 7.72 28.32 -6.97
N LYS A 209 7.03 28.15 -5.83
CA LYS A 209 7.06 29.11 -4.71
C LYS A 209 8.39 29.10 -3.95
N TYR A 210 9.11 27.97 -3.90
CA TYR A 210 10.45 27.91 -3.31
C TYR A 210 11.46 28.71 -4.15
N LYS A 211 11.42 28.59 -5.49
CA LYS A 211 12.30 29.36 -6.39
C LYS A 211 12.11 30.88 -6.26
N THR A 212 10.87 31.36 -6.15
CA THR A 212 10.62 32.80 -5.99
C THR A 212 11.07 33.35 -4.64
N LYS A 213 11.04 32.55 -3.56
CA LYS A 213 11.55 32.97 -2.26
C LYS A 213 13.07 33.06 -2.18
N GLN A 214 13.82 32.18 -2.86
CA GLN A 214 15.28 32.25 -2.90
C GLN A 214 15.79 33.45 -3.70
N ASN A 215 15.08 33.86 -4.76
CA ASN A 215 15.47 35.01 -5.58
C ASN A 215 15.19 36.39 -4.94
N HIS A 216 14.73 36.44 -3.69
CA HIS A 216 14.44 37.69 -2.96
C HIS A 216 15.35 37.89 -1.72
N VAL A 217 16.44 37.12 -1.59
CA VAL A 217 17.38 37.22 -0.46
C VAL A 217 18.80 37.63 -0.89
N ASP A 218 19.01 37.97 -2.16
CA ASP A 218 20.26 38.56 -2.69
C ASP A 218 20.08 40.06 -2.96
#